data_AF-X1STT1-F1
#
_entry.id   AF-X1STT1-F1
#
_cell.length_a   1.000
_cell.length_b   1.000
_cell.length_c   1.000
_cell.angle_alpha   90.00
_cell.angle_beta   90.00
_cell.angle_gamma   90.00
#
_symmetry.space_group_name_H-M   'P 1'
#
loop_
_entity.id
_entity.type
_entity.pdbx_description
1 polymer ?
#
loop_
_entity_poly.entity_id
_entity_poly.type
_entity_poly.pdbx_seq_one_letter_code
_entity_poly.pdbx_strand_id
1 'polypeptide(L)'
;MSCKFDPENPFRGKQTQPGTVVDAPESKGLRMEHFFSTLGVHPFEQLEWENRSAKITSDSGEIIFQQDNIEVPASWSQLATKVVASKYFYGDVESGRREHSVKQLVHRVCKTIADRGRKDGYFATDEDAEIFYNELTWLCVNQYGAFNSPVWFNVGLFDVYGVAGSKHNFHWDTQHKEAIACENSY
;
A
#
# COMPACT_ATOMS: atom_id res chain seq x y z
N MET A 1 -18.52 3.21 4.20
CA MET A 1 -18.53 1.78 4.58
C MET A 1 -17.11 1.26 4.37
N SER A 2 -16.49 0.72 5.43
CA SER A 2 -15.09 0.27 5.41
C SER A 2 -14.92 -0.90 4.43
N CYS A 3 -14.04 -0.74 3.45
CA CYS A 3 -13.61 -1.83 2.58
C CYS A 3 -12.79 -2.81 3.44
N LYS A 4 -13.32 -4.01 3.67
CA LYS A 4 -12.60 -5.05 4.40
C LYS A 4 -11.58 -5.68 3.46
N PHE A 5 -10.31 -5.49 3.77
CA PHE A 5 -9.21 -6.14 3.09
C PHE A 5 -9.32 -7.67 3.23
N ASP A 6 -9.44 -8.37 2.12
CA ASP A 6 -9.32 -9.82 2.05
C ASP A 6 -7.91 -10.15 1.51
N PRO A 7 -7.04 -10.81 2.31
CA PRO A 7 -5.67 -11.13 1.91
C PRO A 7 -5.58 -12.15 0.76
N GLU A 8 -6.65 -12.89 0.46
CA GLU A 8 -6.71 -13.88 -0.64
C GLU A 8 -7.36 -13.30 -1.91
N ASN A 9 -8.27 -12.32 -1.79
CA ASN A 9 -8.85 -11.59 -2.93
C ASN A 9 -9.50 -10.25 -2.50
N PRO A 10 -8.78 -9.11 -2.52
CA PRO A 10 -9.21 -7.88 -1.85
C PRO A 10 -10.39 -7.13 -2.48
N PHE A 11 -10.90 -7.56 -3.65
CA PHE A 11 -11.72 -6.70 -4.52
C PHE A 11 -13.10 -7.28 -4.86
N ARG A 12 -13.52 -8.41 -4.30
CA ARG A 12 -14.90 -8.89 -4.49
C ARG A 12 -15.87 -8.23 -3.50
N GLY A 13 -16.18 -6.96 -3.75
CA GLY A 13 -17.19 -6.19 -3.02
C GLY A 13 -17.92 -5.21 -3.94
N LYS A 14 -19.26 -5.26 -3.94
CA LYS A 14 -20.18 -4.62 -4.91
C LYS A 14 -19.80 -3.18 -5.30
N GLN A 15 -19.76 -2.94 -6.61
CA GLN A 15 -19.83 -1.62 -7.24
C GLN A 15 -20.98 -0.81 -6.63
N THR A 16 -20.66 0.32 -6.01
CA THR A 16 -21.65 1.31 -5.59
C THR A 16 -21.90 2.24 -6.77
N GLN A 17 -23.17 2.41 -7.15
CA GLN A 17 -23.58 3.29 -8.25
C GLN A 17 -23.25 4.76 -7.91
N PRO A 18 -22.91 5.60 -8.91
CA PRO A 18 -22.63 7.00 -8.68
C PRO A 18 -23.93 7.72 -8.25
N GLY A 19 -23.96 8.14 -6.99
CA GLY A 19 -25.00 9.00 -6.44
C GLY A 19 -24.85 10.41 -7.00
N THR A 20 -25.99 11.00 -7.37
CA THR A 20 -26.14 12.38 -7.84
C THR A 20 -25.38 13.37 -6.95
N VAL A 21 -24.56 14.21 -7.58
CA VAL A 21 -23.82 15.30 -6.92
C VAL A 21 -24.84 16.29 -6.34
N VAL A 22 -24.98 16.28 -5.02
CA VAL A 22 -25.71 17.31 -4.28
C VAL A 22 -24.66 18.26 -3.74
N ASP A 23 -24.76 19.55 -4.08
CA ASP A 23 -23.86 20.60 -3.58
C ASP A 23 -23.85 20.60 -2.05
N ALA A 24 -22.82 19.96 -1.48
CA ALA A 24 -22.49 20.04 -0.08
C ALA A 24 -21.71 21.34 0.18
N PRO A 25 -21.88 21.98 1.34
CA PRO A 25 -21.17 23.21 1.69
C PRO A 25 -19.66 23.02 1.51
N GLU A 26 -18.94 24.06 1.06
CA GLU A 26 -17.49 24.05 0.82
C GLU A 26 -16.74 23.41 2.00
N SER A 27 -16.43 22.11 1.90
CA SER A 27 -15.64 21.42 2.90
C SER A 27 -14.20 21.88 2.72
N LYS A 28 -13.58 22.33 3.81
CA LYS A 28 -12.16 22.68 3.83
C LYS A 28 -11.36 21.38 3.64
N GLY A 29 -10.94 21.10 2.41
CA GLY A 29 -10.10 19.94 2.07
C GLY A 29 -9.81 19.87 0.57
N LEU A 30 -8.83 19.05 0.20
CA LEU A 30 -8.44 18.82 -1.18
C LEU A 30 -9.53 18.06 -1.92
N ARG A 31 -9.93 18.59 -3.08
CA ARG A 31 -10.74 17.90 -4.08
C ARG A 31 -9.82 17.15 -5.01
N MET A 32 -10.18 15.92 -5.35
CA MET A 32 -9.38 15.02 -6.18
C MET A 32 -10.14 14.68 -7.45
N GLU A 33 -9.41 14.61 -8.56
CA GLU A 33 -9.94 14.22 -9.86
C GLU A 33 -9.21 12.97 -10.36
N HIS A 34 -9.90 12.15 -11.14
CA HIS A 34 -9.27 11.05 -11.84
C HIS A 34 -8.47 11.58 -13.02
N PHE A 35 -7.15 11.34 -13.02
CA PHE A 35 -6.28 11.73 -14.13
C PHE A 35 -5.68 10.49 -14.80
N PHE A 36 -5.12 9.58 -13.99
CA PHE A 36 -4.52 8.34 -14.47
C PHE A 36 -5.42 7.12 -14.30
N SER A 37 -6.12 7.04 -13.16
CA SER A 37 -7.02 5.94 -12.86
C SER A 37 -8.35 6.08 -13.61
N THR A 38 -9.01 4.95 -13.87
CA THR A 38 -10.31 4.94 -14.57
C THR A 38 -11.42 4.92 -13.54
N LEU A 39 -12.39 5.84 -13.67
CA LEU A 39 -13.55 5.90 -12.78
C LEU A 39 -14.28 4.55 -12.74
N GLY A 40 -14.51 4.04 -11.54
CA GLY A 40 -15.23 2.78 -11.32
C GLY A 40 -14.42 1.50 -11.59
N VAL A 41 -13.13 1.60 -11.93
CA VAL A 41 -12.24 0.44 -12.16
C VAL A 41 -10.98 0.60 -11.32
N HIS A 42 -10.77 -0.29 -10.36
CA HIS A 42 -9.59 -0.23 -9.50
C HIS A 42 -8.31 -0.40 -10.34
N PRO A 43 -7.21 0.33 -10.08
CA PRO A 43 -6.00 0.27 -10.91
C PRO A 43 -5.42 -1.13 -11.12
N PHE A 44 -5.54 -2.01 -10.13
CA PHE A 44 -5.10 -3.41 -10.27
C PHE A 44 -5.93 -4.22 -11.26
N GLU A 45 -7.19 -3.88 -11.50
CA GLU A 45 -8.05 -4.58 -12.47
C GLU A 45 -7.77 -4.15 -13.92
N GLN A 46 -6.99 -3.09 -14.12
CA GLN A 46 -6.60 -2.59 -15.44
C GLN A 46 -5.34 -3.29 -16.00
N LEU A 47 -4.71 -4.17 -15.21
CA LEU A 47 -3.48 -4.85 -15.55
C LEU A 47 -3.68 -6.36 -15.67
N GLU A 48 -2.89 -6.97 -16.54
CA GLU A 48 -2.67 -8.41 -16.58
C GLU A 48 -1.67 -8.81 -15.49
N TRP A 49 -1.96 -9.90 -14.77
CA TRP A 49 -1.15 -10.41 -13.66
C TRP A 49 -0.69 -11.83 -13.92
N GLU A 50 0.52 -12.15 -13.49
CA GLU A 50 1.06 -13.50 -13.58
C GLU A 50 1.82 -13.91 -12.31
N ASN A 51 1.90 -15.22 -12.09
CA ASN A 51 2.67 -15.80 -11.01
C ASN A 51 4.07 -16.14 -11.50
N ARG A 52 5.08 -15.63 -10.78
CA ARG A 52 6.50 -15.87 -11.06
C ARG A 52 7.22 -16.43 -9.83
N SER A 53 8.37 -17.02 -10.08
CA SER A 53 9.35 -17.35 -9.04
C SER A 53 10.49 -16.33 -9.04
N ALA A 54 10.94 -15.95 -7.86
CA ALA A 54 12.12 -15.13 -7.66
C ALA A 54 13.22 -15.97 -7.01
N LYS A 55 14.31 -16.19 -7.75
CA LYS A 55 15.50 -16.90 -7.28
C LYS A 55 16.75 -16.02 -7.45
N ILE A 56 17.51 -15.87 -6.39
CA ILE A 56 18.79 -15.15 -6.36
C ILE A 56 19.86 -16.13 -5.90
N THR A 57 20.96 -16.18 -6.64
CA THR A 57 22.11 -17.05 -6.36
C THR A 57 23.36 -16.23 -6.09
N SER A 58 24.28 -16.77 -5.31
CA SER A 58 25.64 -16.24 -5.14
C SER A 58 26.50 -16.52 -6.37
N ASP A 59 27.71 -15.97 -6.39
CA ASP A 59 28.72 -16.25 -7.42
C ASP A 59 29.19 -17.71 -7.42
N SER A 60 29.03 -18.42 -6.29
CA SER A 60 29.30 -19.87 -6.17
C SER A 60 28.13 -20.74 -6.65
N GLY A 61 27.00 -20.15 -7.06
CA GLY A 61 25.79 -20.86 -7.49
C GLY A 61 24.86 -21.29 -6.36
N GLU A 62 25.17 -20.95 -5.11
CA GLU A 62 24.31 -21.21 -3.94
C GLU A 62 23.05 -20.34 -3.98
N ILE A 63 21.92 -20.88 -3.55
CA ILE A 63 20.65 -20.15 -3.51
C ILE A 63 20.61 -19.30 -2.25
N ILE A 64 20.69 -17.98 -2.41
CA ILE A 64 20.64 -17.03 -1.27
C ILE A 64 19.23 -16.56 -0.96
N PHE A 65 18.32 -16.66 -1.93
CA PHE A 65 16.92 -16.31 -1.75
C PHE A 65 16.07 -17.04 -2.79
N GLN A 66 14.95 -17.60 -2.34
CA GLN A 66 13.93 -18.15 -3.21
C GLN A 66 12.54 -17.84 -2.65
N GLN A 67 11.64 -17.42 -3.53
CA GLN A 67 10.22 -17.35 -3.26
C GLN A 67 9.45 -17.67 -4.54
N ASP A 68 8.49 -18.57 -4.42
CA ASP A 68 7.61 -19.02 -5.50
C ASP A 68 6.22 -18.40 -5.37
N ASN A 69 5.40 -18.54 -6.41
CA ASN A 69 4.01 -18.05 -6.45
C ASN A 69 3.87 -16.56 -6.15
N ILE A 70 4.70 -15.74 -6.80
CA ILE A 70 4.68 -14.28 -6.64
C ILE A 70 3.80 -13.66 -7.72
N GLU A 71 2.72 -13.01 -7.29
CA GLU A 71 1.82 -12.29 -8.19
C GLU A 71 2.39 -10.91 -8.53
N VAL A 72 2.70 -10.68 -9.81
CA VAL A 72 3.23 -9.41 -10.33
C VAL A 72 2.51 -9.00 -11.62
N PRO A 73 2.53 -7.71 -12.01
CA PRO A 73 2.05 -7.31 -13.33
C PRO A 73 2.88 -7.99 -14.43
N ALA A 74 2.21 -8.50 -15.46
CA ALA A 74 2.86 -9.17 -16.59
C ALA A 74 3.89 -8.26 -17.29
N SER A 75 3.63 -6.95 -17.31
CA SER A 75 4.51 -5.92 -17.88
C SER A 75 5.82 -5.71 -17.11
N TRP A 76 5.92 -6.14 -15.85
CA TRP A 76 7.14 -5.97 -15.06
C TRP A 76 8.24 -6.91 -15.54
N SER A 77 9.51 -6.52 -15.39
CA SER A 77 10.62 -7.40 -15.69
C SER A 77 10.84 -8.47 -14.61
N GLN A 78 11.51 -9.57 -14.99
CA GLN A 78 11.96 -10.58 -14.02
C GLN A 78 12.92 -9.98 -12.97
N LEU A 79 13.72 -8.97 -13.34
CA LEU A 79 14.59 -8.26 -12.40
C LEU A 79 13.78 -7.48 -11.35
N ALA A 80 12.75 -6.74 -11.80
CA ALA A 80 11.84 -6.03 -10.88
C ALA A 80 11.15 -7.01 -9.92
N THR A 81 10.72 -8.17 -10.44
CA THR A 81 10.13 -9.25 -9.63
C THR A 81 11.12 -9.73 -8.54
N LYS A 82 12.37 -10.00 -8.90
CA LYS A 82 13.40 -10.44 -7.94
C LYS A 82 13.69 -9.39 -6.87
N VAL A 83 13.80 -8.12 -7.28
CA VAL A 83 14.09 -7.01 -6.36
C VAL A 83 12.94 -6.80 -5.38
N VAL A 84 11.71 -6.72 -5.87
CA VAL A 84 10.52 -6.55 -5.03
C VAL A 84 10.34 -7.71 -4.05
N ALA A 85 10.44 -8.94 -4.55
CA ALA A 85 10.38 -10.11 -3.70
C ALA A 85 11.43 -10.08 -2.60
N SER A 86 12.71 -9.97 -2.96
CA SER A 86 13.81 -10.13 -1.99
C SER A 86 14.04 -8.96 -1.05
N LYS A 87 13.55 -7.75 -1.38
CA LYS A 87 13.82 -6.54 -0.60
C LYS A 87 12.58 -5.89 0.00
N TYR A 88 11.46 -5.87 -0.72
CA TYR A 88 10.35 -4.97 -0.41
C TYR A 88 9.11 -5.68 0.14
N PHE A 89 8.93 -6.96 -0.18
CA PHE A 89 7.90 -7.77 0.46
C PHE A 89 8.19 -7.93 1.94
N TYR A 90 7.20 -7.55 2.74
CA TYR A 90 7.23 -7.70 4.17
C TYR A 90 7.04 -9.17 4.58
N GLY A 91 7.53 -9.48 5.78
CA GLY A 91 7.38 -10.78 6.42
C GLY A 91 8.52 -11.73 6.10
N ASP A 92 8.45 -12.89 6.72
CA ASP A 92 9.44 -13.95 6.61
C ASP A 92 8.80 -15.22 6.05
N VAL A 93 9.55 -15.97 5.23
CA VAL A 93 9.04 -17.19 4.57
C VAL A 93 8.72 -18.26 5.60
N GLU A 94 9.55 -18.41 6.63
CA GLU A 94 9.39 -19.43 7.68
C GLU A 94 8.18 -19.12 8.56
N SER A 95 7.90 -17.84 8.79
CA SER A 95 6.72 -17.39 9.55
C SER A 95 5.38 -17.59 8.82
N GLY A 96 5.40 -17.88 7.51
CA GLY A 96 4.21 -17.97 6.67
C GLY A 96 3.47 -16.65 6.41
N ARG A 97 4.00 -15.52 6.90
CA ARG A 97 3.39 -14.18 6.77
C ARG A 97 4.08 -13.29 5.73
N ARG A 98 4.64 -13.92 4.70
CA ARG A 98 5.36 -13.24 3.62
C ARG A 98 4.37 -12.65 2.61
N GLU A 99 4.52 -11.36 2.30
CA GLU A 99 3.87 -10.79 1.13
C GLU A 99 4.32 -11.57 -0.12
N HIS A 100 3.35 -11.87 -0.99
CA HIS A 100 3.56 -12.66 -2.20
C HIS A 100 2.86 -12.02 -3.41
N SER A 101 2.27 -10.84 -3.26
CA SER A 101 1.69 -10.08 -4.38
C SER A 101 2.16 -8.63 -4.35
N VAL A 102 2.49 -8.09 -5.51
CA VAL A 102 2.74 -6.64 -5.66
C VAL A 102 1.50 -5.83 -5.28
N LYS A 103 0.28 -6.39 -5.41
CA LYS A 103 -0.94 -5.76 -4.93
C LYS A 103 -0.88 -5.51 -3.42
N GLN A 104 -0.40 -6.47 -2.64
CA GLN A 104 -0.27 -6.35 -1.18
C GLN A 104 0.68 -5.20 -0.81
N LEU A 105 1.88 -5.19 -1.40
CA LEU A 105 2.88 -4.14 -1.18
C LEU A 105 2.36 -2.74 -1.55
N VAL A 106 1.81 -2.59 -2.75
CA VAL A 106 1.33 -1.30 -3.25
C VAL A 106 0.11 -0.83 -2.46
N HIS A 107 -0.85 -1.72 -2.19
CA HIS A 107 -2.02 -1.42 -1.38
C HIS A 107 -1.62 -0.96 0.02
N ARG A 108 -0.75 -1.72 0.69
CA ARG A 108 -0.30 -1.42 2.04
C ARG A 108 0.23 0.00 2.15
N VAL A 109 1.05 0.44 1.19
CA VAL A 109 1.61 1.79 1.21
C VAL A 109 0.57 2.83 0.80
N CYS A 110 -0.04 2.68 -0.37
CA CYS A 110 -0.90 3.72 -0.94
C CYS A 110 -2.16 3.93 -0.11
N LYS A 111 -2.79 2.84 0.37
CA LYS A 111 -4.00 2.92 1.19
C LYS A 111 -3.72 3.56 2.53
N THR A 112 -2.60 3.20 3.16
CA THR A 112 -2.20 3.81 4.44
C THR A 112 -1.97 5.31 4.29
N ILE A 113 -1.30 5.77 3.22
CA ILE A 113 -1.09 7.20 2.99
C ILE A 113 -2.44 7.91 2.81
N ALA A 114 -3.35 7.35 2.01
CA ALA A 114 -4.67 7.92 1.77
C ALA A 114 -5.53 7.97 3.06
N ASP A 115 -5.57 6.88 3.83
CA ASP A 115 -6.36 6.77 5.04
C ASP A 115 -5.82 7.67 6.16
N ARG A 116 -4.50 7.80 6.29
CA ARG A 116 -3.88 8.77 7.22
C ARG A 116 -4.21 10.20 6.80
N GLY A 117 -4.04 10.54 5.51
CA GLY A 117 -4.40 11.87 4.99
C GLY A 117 -5.89 12.20 5.23
N ARG A 118 -6.77 11.22 5.07
CA ARG A 118 -8.19 11.35 5.40
C ARG A 118 -8.44 11.59 6.88
N LYS A 119 -7.80 10.81 7.76
CA LYS A 119 -7.91 10.97 9.22
C LYS A 119 -7.44 12.35 9.68
N ASP A 120 -6.40 12.88 9.03
CA ASP A 120 -5.83 14.20 9.33
C ASP A 120 -6.61 15.35 8.68
N GLY A 121 -7.68 15.06 7.92
CA GLY A 121 -8.58 16.06 7.34
C GLY A 121 -8.04 16.74 6.08
N TYR A 122 -7.12 16.10 5.35
CA TYR A 122 -6.58 16.66 4.10
C TYR A 122 -7.58 16.67 2.94
N PHE A 123 -8.54 15.75 2.92
CA PHE A 123 -9.48 15.57 1.80
C PHE A 123 -10.85 16.20 2.09
N ALA A 124 -11.47 16.77 1.05
CA ALA A 124 -12.76 17.42 1.17
C ALA A 124 -13.88 16.39 1.44
N THR A 125 -13.75 15.18 0.91
CA THR A 125 -14.69 14.07 1.10
C THR A 125 -13.98 12.73 1.18
N ASP A 126 -14.73 11.71 1.58
CA ASP A 126 -14.32 10.30 1.56
C ASP A 126 -13.97 9.82 0.15
N GLU A 127 -14.70 10.30 -0.85
CA GLU A 127 -14.48 9.97 -2.25
C GLU A 127 -13.15 10.56 -2.71
N ASP A 128 -12.84 11.80 -2.34
CA ASP A 128 -11.56 12.44 -2.69
C ASP A 128 -10.36 11.63 -2.17
N ALA A 129 -10.44 11.09 -0.95
CA ALA A 129 -9.40 10.21 -0.40
C ALA A 129 -9.26 8.89 -1.19
N GLU A 130 -10.37 8.32 -1.66
CA GLU A 130 -10.37 7.09 -2.45
C GLU A 130 -9.85 7.33 -3.87
N ILE A 131 -10.18 8.48 -4.49
CA ILE A 131 -9.58 8.92 -5.76
C ILE A 131 -8.06 9.05 -5.59
N PHE A 132 -7.60 9.72 -4.53
CA PHE A 132 -6.16 9.84 -4.25
C PHE A 132 -5.48 8.47 -4.10
N TYR A 133 -6.09 7.55 -3.37
CA TYR A 133 -5.59 6.17 -3.26
C TYR A 133 -5.48 5.49 -4.64
N ASN A 134 -6.49 5.62 -5.49
CA ASN A 134 -6.50 5.02 -6.83
C ASN A 134 -5.46 5.65 -7.75
N GLU A 135 -5.34 6.98 -7.78
CA GLU A 135 -4.32 7.70 -8.56
C GLU A 135 -2.90 7.28 -8.15
N LEU A 136 -2.63 7.25 -6.84
CA LEU A 136 -1.31 6.86 -6.32
C LEU A 136 -1.00 5.38 -6.61
N THR A 137 -1.99 4.51 -6.43
CA THR A 137 -1.87 3.08 -6.75
C THR A 137 -1.56 2.87 -8.22
N TRP A 138 -2.26 3.59 -9.10
CA TRP A 138 -2.02 3.53 -10.55
C TRP A 138 -0.58 3.92 -10.89
N LEU A 139 -0.09 5.04 -10.36
CA LEU A 139 1.28 5.51 -10.60
C LEU A 139 2.33 4.48 -10.17
N CYS A 140 2.13 3.86 -9.01
CA CYS A 140 3.07 2.87 -8.49
C CYS A 140 3.06 1.56 -9.28
N VAL A 141 1.88 1.00 -9.57
CA VAL A 141 1.79 -0.31 -10.23
C VAL A 141 2.21 -0.25 -11.70
N ASN A 142 2.01 0.90 -12.36
CA ASN A 142 2.45 1.15 -13.73
C ASN A 142 3.91 1.66 -13.83
N GLN A 143 4.63 1.79 -12.71
CA GLN A 143 6.01 2.29 -12.64
C GLN A 143 6.22 3.74 -13.14
N TYR A 144 5.18 4.59 -13.06
CA TYR A 144 5.27 6.03 -13.34
C TYR A 144 5.72 6.86 -12.12
N GLY A 145 5.67 6.27 -10.92
CA GLY A 145 6.19 6.85 -9.70
C GLY A 145 6.58 5.78 -8.69
N ALA A 146 7.59 6.05 -7.87
CA ALA A 146 8.00 5.15 -6.80
C ALA A 146 8.46 5.96 -5.58
N PHE A 147 8.15 5.46 -4.39
CA PHE A 147 8.70 6.00 -3.16
C PHE A 147 10.14 5.53 -2.95
N ASN A 148 10.84 6.21 -2.04
CA ASN A 148 12.12 5.74 -1.54
C ASN A 148 11.96 4.45 -0.70
N SER A 149 13.05 3.73 -0.48
CA SER A 149 13.00 2.40 0.16
C SER A 149 12.38 2.39 1.56
N PRO A 150 12.68 3.34 2.48
CA PRO A 150 12.09 3.35 3.82
C PRO A 150 10.55 3.40 3.82
N VAL A 151 9.94 4.07 2.84
CA VAL A 151 8.48 4.11 2.70
C VAL A 151 7.95 2.72 2.36
N TRP A 152 8.53 2.04 1.37
CA TRP A 152 8.11 0.69 0.98
C TRP A 152 8.26 -0.33 2.11
N PHE A 153 9.31 -0.20 2.93
CA PHE A 153 9.56 -1.13 4.02
C PHE A 153 8.58 -0.99 5.18
N ASN A 154 8.20 0.24 5.53
CA ASN A 154 7.57 0.50 6.84
C ASN A 154 6.11 0.97 6.75
N VAL A 155 5.74 1.73 5.72
CA VAL A 155 4.40 2.32 5.68
C VAL A 155 3.34 1.23 5.59
N GLY A 156 2.34 1.30 6.46
CA GLY A 156 1.19 0.40 6.50
C GLY A 156 1.40 -0.93 7.21
N LEU A 157 2.59 -1.20 7.77
CA LEU A 157 2.80 -2.44 8.55
C LEU A 157 1.87 -2.53 9.76
N PHE A 158 1.69 -1.42 10.49
CA PHE A 158 0.74 -1.39 11.59
C PHE A 158 -0.70 -1.25 11.10
N ASP A 159 -0.97 -0.33 10.19
CA ASP A 159 -2.31 0.02 9.73
C ASP A 159 -3.03 -1.16 9.05
N VAL A 160 -2.29 -1.97 8.27
CA VAL A 160 -2.87 -3.09 7.49
C VAL A 160 -2.65 -4.43 8.17
N TYR A 161 -1.48 -4.67 8.76
CA TYR A 161 -1.12 -5.98 9.33
C TYR A 161 -1.06 -6.01 10.86
N GLY A 162 -1.25 -4.89 11.55
CA GLY A 162 -1.16 -4.80 13.02
C GLY A 162 0.25 -5.02 13.57
N VAL A 163 1.29 -4.91 12.73
CA VAL A 163 2.69 -5.09 13.14
C VAL A 163 3.15 -3.82 13.86
N ALA A 164 3.32 -3.91 15.17
CA ALA A 164 3.78 -2.80 15.99
C ALA A 164 5.26 -2.46 15.72
N GLY A 165 5.58 -1.18 15.86
CA GLY A 165 6.93 -0.65 15.78
C GLY A 165 7.68 -0.81 17.10
N SER A 166 8.96 -0.49 17.06
CA SER A 166 9.80 -0.57 18.26
C SER A 166 9.49 0.55 19.26
N LYS A 167 9.85 0.40 20.54
CA LYS A 167 9.58 1.40 21.60
C LYS A 167 10.73 2.39 21.85
N HIS A 168 11.60 2.60 20.87
CA HIS A 168 12.86 3.33 21.06
C HIS A 168 12.75 4.84 20.75
N ASN A 169 11.60 5.28 20.21
CA ASN A 169 11.36 6.68 19.89
C ASN A 169 10.67 7.40 21.06
N PHE A 170 10.81 8.73 21.11
CA PHE A 170 10.15 9.58 22.10
C PHE A 170 9.29 10.62 21.37
N HIS A 171 8.18 11.01 21.98
CA HIS A 171 7.37 12.14 21.52
C HIS A 171 7.17 13.14 22.66
N TRP A 172 6.86 14.37 22.29
CA TRP A 172 6.60 15.44 23.25
C TRP A 172 5.17 15.35 23.75
N ASP A 173 4.98 15.15 25.05
CA ASP A 173 3.68 15.27 25.69
C ASP A 173 3.42 16.74 26.02
N THR A 174 2.45 17.35 25.33
CA THR A 174 2.10 18.76 25.53
C THR A 174 1.40 19.04 26.85
N GLN A 175 0.77 18.04 27.46
CA GLN A 175 0.07 18.15 28.75
C GLN A 175 1.06 18.10 29.91
N HIS A 176 1.97 17.13 29.90
CA HIS A 176 2.97 16.95 30.97
C HIS A 176 4.26 17.76 30.74
N LYS A 177 4.45 18.30 29.52
CA LYS A 177 5.63 19.07 29.10
C LYS A 177 6.95 18.31 29.26
N GLU A 178 6.93 17.04 28.88
CA GLU A 178 8.11 16.16 28.92
C GLU A 178 8.18 15.26 27.67
N ALA A 179 9.36 14.69 27.43
CA ALA A 179 9.54 13.71 26.38
C ALA A 179 9.23 12.31 26.93
N ILE A 180 8.19 11.66 26.38
CA ILE A 180 7.78 10.32 26.79
C ILE A 180 8.06 9.30 25.68
N ALA A 181 8.45 8.09 26.09
CA ALA A 181 8.72 7.01 25.15
C ALA A 181 7.44 6.61 24.40
N CYS A 182 7.55 6.40 23.10
CA CYS A 182 6.44 5.90 22.28
C CYS A 182 6.19 4.43 22.60
N GLU A 183 4.94 4.08 22.93
CA GLU A 183 4.53 2.69 23.11
C GLU A 183 4.53 1.92 21.79
N ASN A 184 4.37 2.63 20.68
CA ASN A 184 4.45 2.14 19.31
C ASN A 184 5.03 3.27 18.44
N SER A 185 5.98 2.95 17.56
CA SER A 185 6.59 3.93 16.65
C SER A 185 5.78 4.21 15.37
N TYR A 186 4.55 3.70 15.28
CA TYR A 186 3.63 3.91 14.15
C TYR A 186 2.51 4.91 14.44
#